data_AF-A0A924YJV5-F1
#
_entry.id   AF-A0A924YJV5-F1
#
_cell.length_a   1.000
_cell.length_b   1.000
_cell.length_c   1.000
_cell.angle_alpha   90.00
_cell.angle_beta   90.00
_cell.angle_gamma   90.00
#
_symmetry.space_group_name_H-M   'P 1'
#
loop_
_entity.id
_entity.type
_entity.pdbx_description
1 polymer ?
#
loop_
_entity_poly.entity_id
_entity_poly.type
_entity_poly.pdbx_seq_one_letter_code
_entity_poly.pdbx_strand_id
1 'polypeptide(L)'
;VHSDIKGEDIASIILRMHSGATVQINMGFAENYLEHEAFPQTLMFVEGTLGTLELAADYRVRVTTHDGTFARRIAPPRYAWADPAYEIAHASVVPCNADILASLRGEKPAETTGEDNLKTVRLVFAAYESAARDEVIKF
;
A
#
# COMPACT_ATOMS: atom_id res chain seq x y z
N VAL A 1 2.02 17.14 12.96
CA VAL A 1 0.62 17.07 13.42
C VAL A 1 -0.02 18.38 13.10
N HIS A 2 -0.91 18.37 12.13
CA HIS A 2 -1.73 19.48 11.71
C HIS A 2 -2.59 20.00 12.87
N SER A 3 -2.66 21.33 13.00
CA SER A 3 -3.53 22.00 13.98
C SER A 3 -4.86 22.46 13.38
N ASP A 4 -4.98 22.39 12.06
CA ASP A 4 -6.09 22.85 11.24
C ASP A 4 -7.03 21.71 10.79
N ILE A 5 -6.73 20.47 11.18
CA ILE A 5 -7.58 19.30 10.94
C ILE A 5 -8.09 18.72 12.26
N LYS A 6 -9.17 17.93 12.18
CA LYS A 6 -9.76 17.23 13.35
C LYS A 6 -9.32 15.78 13.50
N GLY A 7 -8.86 15.15 12.41
CA GLY A 7 -8.44 13.75 12.39
C GLY A 7 -6.95 13.60 12.64
N GLU A 8 -6.52 12.37 12.89
CA GLU A 8 -5.11 12.00 12.90
C GLU A 8 -4.51 12.09 11.48
N ASP A 9 -3.27 12.58 11.39
CA ASP A 9 -2.50 12.71 10.15
C ASP A 9 -1.31 11.74 10.08
N ILE A 10 -1.10 10.93 11.13
CA ILE A 10 -0.03 9.94 11.22
C ILE A 10 -0.60 8.66 11.83
N ALA A 11 -0.24 7.52 11.25
CA ALA A 11 -0.54 6.21 11.81
C ALA A 11 0.66 5.26 11.67
N SER A 12 1.00 4.57 12.75
CA SER A 12 1.97 3.49 12.80
C SER A 12 1.31 2.24 13.33
N ILE A 13 1.32 1.16 12.54
CA ILE A 13 0.58 -0.07 12.83
C ILE A 13 1.55 -1.24 12.69
N ILE A 14 1.49 -2.19 13.64
CA ILE A 14 2.20 -3.47 13.56
C ILE A 14 1.18 -4.59 13.50
N LEU A 15 1.26 -5.41 12.45
CA LEU A 15 0.39 -6.57 12.24
C LEU A 15 1.20 -7.86 12.36
N ARG A 16 0.58 -8.88 12.95
CA ARG A 16 1.03 -10.28 12.85
C ARG A 16 0.09 -11.03 11.92
N MET A 17 0.60 -11.43 10.77
CA MET A 17 -0.16 -12.17 9.77
C MET A 17 -0.32 -13.64 10.17
N HIS A 18 -1.36 -14.31 9.68
CA HIS A 18 -1.53 -15.77 9.89
C HIS A 18 -0.35 -16.60 9.37
N SER A 19 0.37 -16.11 8.36
CA SER A 19 1.59 -16.73 7.85
C SER A 19 2.78 -16.69 8.82
N GLY A 20 2.65 -15.95 9.93
CA GLY A 20 3.75 -15.65 10.86
C GLY A 20 4.56 -14.42 10.50
N ALA A 21 4.32 -13.81 9.33
CA ALA A 21 4.99 -12.57 8.94
C ALA A 21 4.59 -11.40 9.86
N THR A 22 5.55 -10.53 10.16
CA THR A 22 5.29 -9.26 10.84
C THR A 22 5.29 -8.16 9.78
N VAL A 23 4.25 -7.33 9.78
CA VAL A 23 4.10 -6.21 8.84
C VAL A 23 4.06 -4.92 9.64
N GLN A 24 4.93 -3.98 9.30
CA GLN A 24 4.89 -2.62 9.82
C GLN A 24 4.34 -1.70 8.73
N ILE A 25 3.33 -0.91 9.08
CA ILE A 25 2.71 0.08 8.21
C ILE A 25 2.92 1.44 8.85
N ASN A 26 3.50 2.37 8.10
CA ASN A 26 3.63 3.76 8.52
C ASN A 26 3.04 4.65 7.43
N MET A 27 2.16 5.55 7.83
CA MET A 27 1.50 6.52 6.96
C MET A 27 1.52 7.87 7.63
N GLY A 28 1.77 8.93 6.86
CA GLY A 28 1.86 10.28 7.39
C GLY A 28 1.56 11.34 6.32
N PHE A 29 0.72 12.30 6.67
CA PHE A 29 0.38 13.49 5.89
C PHE A 29 0.63 14.78 6.67
N ALA A 30 1.61 14.77 7.58
CA ALA A 30 1.79 15.80 8.60
C ALA A 30 2.45 17.11 8.11
N GLU A 31 2.30 17.49 6.83
CA GLU A 31 2.94 18.62 6.13
C GLU A 31 4.34 18.96 6.69
N ASN A 32 5.32 18.10 6.35
CA ASN A 32 6.69 18.28 6.79
C ASN A 32 7.60 18.60 5.59
N TYR A 33 8.73 19.26 5.84
CA TYR A 33 9.74 19.51 4.82
C TYR A 33 10.54 18.23 4.60
N LEU A 34 10.16 17.47 3.57
CA LEU A 34 10.82 16.23 3.20
C LEU A 34 11.85 16.50 2.10
N GLU A 35 13.08 16.01 2.30
CA GLU A 35 14.10 15.96 1.23
C GLU A 35 13.65 15.07 0.07
N HIS A 36 12.87 14.03 0.40
CA HIS A 36 12.34 13.05 -0.54
C HIS A 36 10.83 12.90 -0.34
N GLU A 37 10.07 13.66 -1.13
CA GLU A 37 8.63 13.46 -1.25
C GLU A 37 8.36 12.23 -2.11
N ALA A 38 7.51 11.33 -1.61
CA ALA A 38 7.18 10.08 -2.27
C ALA A 38 5.72 10.03 -2.70
N PHE A 39 4.87 11.00 -2.31
CA PHE A 39 3.46 11.02 -2.72
C PHE A 39 3.31 10.89 -4.25
N PRO A 40 2.38 10.05 -4.75
CA PRO A 40 1.47 9.12 -4.04
C PRO A 40 1.99 7.67 -4.03
N GLN A 41 3.31 7.45 -4.08
CA GLN A 41 3.94 6.14 -4.12
C GLN A 41 3.94 5.47 -2.75
N THR A 42 3.45 4.23 -2.69
CA THR A 42 3.69 3.35 -1.55
C THR A 42 5.05 2.70 -1.69
N LEU A 43 5.92 2.94 -0.71
CA LEU A 43 7.20 2.25 -0.60
C LEU A 43 7.04 0.99 0.23
N MET A 44 7.76 -0.07 -0.11
CA MET A 44 7.64 -1.36 0.56
C MET A 44 8.99 -2.06 0.62
N PHE A 45 9.27 -2.68 1.76
CA PHE A 45 10.40 -3.59 1.94
C PHE A 45 9.90 -4.91 2.52
N VAL A 46 10.31 -6.02 1.91
CA VAL A 46 9.94 -7.37 2.33
C VAL A 46 11.22 -8.17 2.49
N GLU A 47 11.40 -8.75 3.68
CA GLU A 47 12.45 -9.72 3.95
C GLU A 47 11.87 -11.13 3.92
N GLY A 48 12.58 -12.03 3.23
CA GLY A 48 12.24 -13.44 3.14
C GLY A 48 13.48 -14.31 3.33
N THR A 49 13.27 -15.63 3.36
CA THR A 49 14.35 -16.60 3.61
C THR A 49 15.41 -16.67 2.52
N LEU A 50 15.11 -16.17 1.31
CA LEU A 50 16.01 -16.17 0.15
C LEU A 50 16.58 -14.79 -0.19
N GLY A 51 16.29 -13.78 0.63
CA GLY A 51 16.73 -12.40 0.42
C GLY A 51 15.61 -11.39 0.57
N THR A 52 15.69 -10.27 -0.16
CA THR A 52 14.82 -9.12 0.04
C THR A 52 14.18 -8.64 -1.26
N LEU A 53 12.99 -8.07 -1.14
CA LEU A 53 12.28 -7.33 -2.18
C LEU A 53 12.03 -5.91 -1.68
N GLU A 54 12.44 -4.92 -2.47
CA GLU A 54 12.21 -3.52 -2.20
C GLU A 54 11.46 -2.88 -3.36
N LEU A 55 10.34 -2.22 -3.07
CA LEU A 55 9.71 -1.21 -3.91
C LEU A 55 10.15 0.15 -3.39
N ALA A 56 11.22 0.67 -3.97
CA ALA A 56 11.78 1.98 -3.65
C ALA A 56 11.13 3.09 -4.48
N ALA A 57 11.42 4.34 -4.11
CA ALA A 57 10.96 5.53 -4.82
C ALA A 57 11.34 5.51 -6.31
N ASP A 58 10.60 6.27 -7.11
CA ASP A 58 10.68 6.29 -8.57
C ASP A 58 10.42 4.89 -9.18
N TYR A 59 9.52 4.14 -8.56
CA TYR A 59 9.07 2.82 -9.01
C TYR A 59 10.20 1.80 -9.23
N ARG A 60 11.27 1.90 -8.42
CA ARG A 60 12.40 0.99 -8.54
C ARG A 60 12.13 -0.27 -7.73
N VAL A 61 11.98 -1.39 -8.44
CA VAL A 61 11.90 -2.70 -7.83
C VAL A 61 13.30 -3.29 -7.74
N ARG A 62 13.72 -3.67 -6.55
CA ARG A 62 15.01 -4.33 -6.29
C ARG A 62 14.76 -5.68 -5.65
N VAL A 63 15.38 -6.71 -6.20
CA VAL A 63 15.40 -8.06 -5.61
C VAL A 63 16.84 -8.37 -5.30
N THR A 64 17.14 -8.62 -4.02
CA THR A 64 18.49 -8.98 -3.58
C THR A 64 18.48 -10.42 -3.10
N THR A 65 19.34 -11.25 -3.68
CA THR A 65 19.55 -12.65 -3.27
C THR A 65 21.04 -12.87 -3.02
N HIS A 66 21.42 -14.12 -2.74
CA HIS A 66 22.84 -14.51 -2.65
C HIS A 66 23.65 -14.23 -3.93
N ASP A 67 22.99 -14.16 -5.10
CA ASP A 67 23.62 -13.91 -6.41
C ASP A 67 23.85 -12.42 -6.68
N GLY A 68 23.34 -11.55 -5.81
CA GLY A 68 23.42 -10.10 -5.93
C GLY A 68 22.05 -9.42 -6.06
N THR A 69 22.07 -8.16 -6.47
CA THR A 69 20.87 -7.31 -6.58
C THR A 69 20.47 -7.09 -8.03
N PHE A 70 19.24 -7.47 -8.36
CA PHE A 70 18.59 -7.18 -9.63
C PHE A 70 17.64 -6.01 -9.44
N ALA A 71 17.91 -4.89 -10.11
CA ALA A 71 17.12 -3.67 -10.01
C ALA A 71 16.53 -3.28 -11.36
N ARG A 72 15.24 -2.96 -11.38
CA ARG A 72 14.55 -2.41 -12.56
C ARG A 72 13.56 -1.32 -12.15
N ARG A 73 13.37 -0.34 -13.03
CA ARG A 73 12.34 0.67 -12.87
C ARG A 73 11.07 0.21 -13.58
N ILE A 74 9.94 0.20 -12.88
CA ILE A 74 8.63 -0.24 -13.39
C ILE A 74 7.61 0.87 -13.18
N ALA A 75 7.69 1.93 -13.98
CA ALA A 75 6.75 3.04 -13.86
C ALA A 75 5.35 2.68 -14.40
N PRO A 76 4.29 3.32 -13.86
CA PRO A 76 2.93 3.13 -14.37
C PRO A 76 2.78 3.60 -15.83
N PRO A 77 1.80 3.05 -16.57
CA PRO A 77 1.42 3.60 -17.86
C PRO A 77 0.92 5.04 -17.69
N ARG A 78 1.24 5.90 -18.68
CA ARG A 78 0.78 7.28 -18.71
C ARG A 78 -0.48 7.41 -19.55
N TYR A 79 -1.46 8.13 -19.01
CA TYR A 79 -2.68 8.48 -19.72
C TYR A 79 -2.76 10.00 -19.91
N ALA A 80 -3.18 10.45 -21.09
CA ALA A 80 -3.25 11.88 -21.41
C ALA A 80 -4.21 12.68 -20.51
N TRP A 81 -5.18 12.00 -19.90
CA TRP A 81 -6.14 12.59 -18.95
C TRP A 81 -5.64 12.57 -17.50
N ALA A 82 -4.59 11.82 -17.18
CA ALA A 82 -4.14 11.66 -15.81
C ALA A 82 -3.35 12.88 -15.35
N ASP A 83 -3.69 13.40 -14.17
CA ASP A 83 -2.86 14.36 -13.46
C ASP A 83 -1.49 13.73 -13.11
N PRO A 84 -0.36 14.33 -13.52
CA PRO A 84 0.98 13.85 -13.17
C PRO A 84 1.22 13.72 -11.66
N ALA A 85 0.60 14.56 -10.82
CA ALA A 85 0.75 14.50 -9.37
C ALA A 85 0.11 13.24 -8.75
N TYR A 86 -0.78 12.57 -9.50
CA TYR A 86 -1.51 11.38 -9.06
C TYR A 86 -1.26 10.19 -10.00
N GLU A 87 -0.13 10.18 -10.72
CA GLU A 87 0.06 9.33 -11.89
C GLU A 87 -0.19 7.83 -11.65
N ILE A 88 0.32 7.26 -10.55
CA ILE A 88 0.13 5.84 -10.20
C ILE A 88 -1.30 5.54 -9.74
N ALA A 89 -1.92 6.45 -9.00
CA ALA A 89 -3.30 6.31 -8.53
C ALA A 89 -4.28 6.38 -9.71
N HIS A 90 -4.09 7.33 -10.63
CA HIS A 90 -4.87 7.41 -11.84
C HIS A 90 -4.61 6.23 -12.78
N ALA A 91 -3.35 5.82 -12.94
CA ALA A 91 -3.02 4.70 -13.80
C ALA A 91 -3.62 3.38 -13.31
N SER A 92 -3.80 3.18 -12.00
CA SER A 92 -4.39 1.96 -11.44
C SER A 92 -5.90 1.85 -11.65
N VAL A 93 -6.60 2.96 -11.91
CA VAL A 93 -8.06 2.98 -12.18
C VAL A 93 -8.41 2.15 -13.42
N VAL A 94 -7.57 2.21 -14.47
CA VAL A 94 -7.81 1.49 -15.73
C VAL A 94 -7.82 -0.03 -15.55
N PRO A 95 -6.76 -0.67 -15.02
CA PRO A 95 -6.78 -2.11 -14.77
C PRO A 95 -7.83 -2.52 -13.71
N CYS A 96 -8.09 -1.69 -12.70
CA CYS A 96 -9.15 -1.95 -11.72
C CYS A 96 -10.55 -2.04 -12.37
N ASN A 97 -10.91 -1.05 -13.20
CA ASN A 97 -12.18 -1.07 -13.93
C ASN A 97 -12.25 -2.23 -14.94
N ALA A 98 -11.12 -2.59 -15.57
CA ALA A 98 -11.05 -3.74 -16.46
C ALA A 98 -11.29 -5.07 -15.71
N ASP A 99 -10.73 -5.22 -14.50
CA ASP A 99 -10.94 -6.38 -13.64
C ASP A 99 -12.42 -6.52 -13.23
N ILE A 100 -13.02 -5.42 -12.78
CA ILE A 100 -14.45 -5.36 -12.43
C ILE A 100 -15.31 -5.70 -13.64
N LEU A 101 -15.01 -5.15 -14.82
CA LEU A 101 -15.75 -5.42 -16.04
C LEU A 101 -15.68 -6.90 -16.45
N ALA A 102 -14.50 -7.51 -16.38
CA ALA A 102 -14.34 -8.94 -16.64
C ALA A 102 -15.20 -9.78 -15.69
N SER A 103 -15.31 -9.37 -14.43
CA SER A 103 -16.18 -10.03 -13.46
C SER A 103 -17.66 -9.87 -13.75
N LEU A 104 -18.10 -8.67 -14.12
CA LEU A 104 -19.50 -8.43 -14.52
C LEU A 104 -19.89 -9.21 -15.77
N ARG A 105 -18.93 -9.53 -16.64
CA ARG A 105 -19.13 -10.37 -17.84
C ARG A 105 -19.11 -11.87 -17.54
N GLY A 106 -18.79 -12.28 -16.31
CA GLY A 106 -18.68 -13.68 -15.92
C GLY A 106 -17.39 -14.36 -16.41
N GLU A 107 -16.37 -13.60 -16.80
CA GLU A 107 -15.10 -14.14 -17.30
C GLU A 107 -14.23 -14.68 -16.17
N LYS A 108 -14.21 -13.99 -15.02
CA LYS A 108 -13.49 -14.37 -13.80
C LYS A 108 -14.08 -13.68 -12.56
N PRO A 109 -13.84 -14.13 -11.32
CA PRO A 109 -14.12 -13.31 -10.14
C PRO A 109 -13.26 -12.04 -10.14
N ALA A 110 -13.79 -10.92 -9.63
CA ALA A 110 -13.01 -9.71 -9.38
C ALA A 110 -11.96 -9.98 -8.28
N GLU A 111 -10.81 -9.31 -8.37
CA GLU A 111 -9.71 -9.47 -7.40
C GLU A 111 -10.10 -8.96 -6.01
N THR A 112 -10.76 -7.80 -5.95
CA THR A 112 -11.17 -7.16 -4.68
C THR A 112 -12.69 -7.20 -4.51
N THR A 113 -13.23 -8.38 -4.21
CA THR A 113 -14.67 -8.54 -3.92
C THR A 113 -15.07 -7.85 -2.61
N GLY A 114 -16.37 -7.66 -2.39
CA GLY A 114 -16.86 -7.12 -1.11
C GLY A 114 -16.48 -7.97 0.10
N GLU A 115 -16.60 -9.30 -0.02
CA GLU A 115 -16.20 -10.25 1.03
C GLU A 115 -14.70 -10.19 1.34
N ASP A 116 -13.87 -10.00 0.30
CA ASP A 116 -12.43 -9.85 0.48
C ASP A 116 -12.08 -8.51 1.13
N ASN A 117 -12.64 -7.41 0.62
CA ASN A 117 -12.39 -6.07 1.13
C ASN A 117 -12.82 -5.90 2.60
N LEU A 118 -13.85 -6.63 3.06
CA LEU A 118 -14.25 -6.64 4.48
C LEU A 118 -13.12 -7.10 5.41
N LYS A 119 -12.19 -7.95 4.94
CA LYS A 119 -11.01 -8.34 5.73
C LYS A 119 -10.08 -7.15 5.94
N THR A 120 -9.86 -6.35 4.90
CA THR A 120 -9.05 -5.11 4.97
C THR A 120 -9.73 -4.06 5.85
N VAL A 121 -11.04 -3.86 5.70
CA VAL A 121 -11.82 -2.91 6.52
C VAL A 121 -11.74 -3.26 8.01
N ARG A 122 -11.74 -4.55 8.37
CA ARG A 122 -11.54 -4.97 9.77
C ARG A 122 -10.20 -4.51 10.34
N LEU A 123 -9.13 -4.50 9.53
CA LEU A 123 -7.81 -4.02 9.97
C LEU A 123 -7.87 -2.53 10.33
N VAL A 124 -8.61 -1.73 9.57
CA VAL A 124 -8.78 -0.28 9.82
C VAL A 124 -9.45 -0.04 11.17
N PHE A 125 -10.60 -0.69 11.41
CA PHE A 125 -11.30 -0.54 12.68
C PHE A 125 -10.49 -1.07 13.87
N ALA A 126 -9.78 -2.19 13.69
CA ALA A 126 -8.90 -2.74 14.71
C ALA A 126 -7.73 -1.80 15.03
N ALA A 127 -7.19 -1.06 14.05
CA ALA A 127 -6.14 -0.07 14.30
C ALA A 127 -6.66 1.09 15.16
N TYR A 128 -7.86 1.61 14.88
CA TYR A 128 -8.49 2.63 15.73
C TYR A 128 -8.78 2.11 17.14
N GLU A 129 -9.33 0.89 17.26
CA GLU A 129 -9.60 0.28 18.56
C GLU A 129 -8.30 0.08 19.36
N SER A 130 -7.24 -0.39 18.70
CA SER A 130 -5.90 -0.54 19.29
C SER A 130 -5.38 0.79 19.82
N ALA A 131 -5.44 1.86 19.01
CA ALA A 131 -4.97 3.18 19.41
C ALA A 131 -5.80 3.79 20.56
N ALA A 132 -7.11 3.56 20.59
CA ALA A 132 -7.98 4.07 21.64
C ALA A 132 -7.79 3.36 23.00
N ARG A 133 -7.40 2.08 22.97
CA ARG A 133 -7.28 1.22 24.15
C ARG A 133 -5.84 1.00 24.62
N ASP A 134 -4.86 1.33 23.78
CA ASP A 134 -3.44 0.99 23.98
C ASP A 134 -3.22 -0.53 24.13
N GLU A 135 -3.90 -1.32 23.30
CA GLU A 135 -3.93 -2.79 23.39
C GLU A 135 -3.81 -3.47 22.01
N VAL A 136 -3.35 -4.72 21.99
CA VAL A 136 -3.35 -5.57 20.79
C VAL A 136 -4.74 -6.15 20.55
N ILE A 137 -5.30 -5.91 19.35
CA ILE A 137 -6.59 -6.46 18.93
C ILE A 137 -6.38 -7.81 18.22
N LYS A 138 -7.21 -8.80 18.56
CA LYS A 138 -7.15 -10.17 18.01
C LYS A 138 -8.50 -10.55 17.43
N PHE A 139 -8.51 -11.08 16.21
CA PHE A 139 -9.70 -11.60 15.51
C PHE A 139 -9.30 -12.63 14.46
#